data_AF-A0A1X9MAG3-F1
#
_entry.id   AF-A0A1X9MAG3-F1
#
_cell.length_a   1.000
_cell.length_b   1.000
_cell.length_c   1.000
_cell.angle_alpha   90.00
_cell.angle_beta   90.00
_cell.angle_gamma   90.00
#
_symmetry.space_group_name_H-M   'P 1'
#
loop_
_entity.id
_entity.type
_entity.pdbx_description
1 polymer ?
#
loop_
_entity_poly.entity_id
_entity_poly.type
_entity_poly.pdbx_seq_one_letter_code
_entity_poly.pdbx_strand_id
1 'polypeptide(L)'
;MSNVYDKAHELKRTIAESEEFQTLKSLHVEIQADEVATRMLNNFRQLQLELQQKQMQGIQITEEEAQNAQQQFELVQQHELISKLMEAEQRLSVIIGDVNKIITEPLEEIYGTPGQ
;
A
#
# COMPACT_ATOMS: atom_id res chain seq x y z
N MET A 1 29.52 3.58 -17.47
CA MET A 1 28.57 2.45 -17.51
C MET A 1 27.80 2.49 -16.21
N SER A 2 26.50 2.76 -16.28
CA SER A 2 25.62 2.77 -15.10
C SER A 2 25.53 1.35 -14.56
N ASN A 3 25.89 1.13 -13.30
CA ASN A 3 25.71 -0.16 -12.66
C ASN A 3 24.21 -0.34 -12.27
N VAL A 4 23.83 -1.53 -11.79
CA VAL A 4 22.44 -1.84 -11.41
C VAL A 4 21.93 -0.93 -10.28
N TYR A 5 22.80 -0.57 -9.33
CA TYR A 5 22.45 0.34 -8.22
C TYR A 5 22.22 1.77 -8.70
N ASP A 6 22.99 2.26 -9.67
CA ASP A 6 22.78 3.57 -10.29
C ASP A 6 21.41 3.64 -10.96
N LYS A 7 21.01 2.57 -11.67
CA LYS A 7 19.68 2.44 -12.28
C LYS A 7 18.57 2.34 -11.24
N ALA A 8 18.81 1.67 -10.12
CA ALA A 8 17.86 1.62 -9.01
C ALA A 8 17.67 3.01 -8.35
N HIS A 9 18.74 3.80 -8.24
CA HIS A 9 18.65 5.19 -7.77
C HIS A 9 17.90 6.09 -8.77
N GLU A 10 18.11 5.89 -10.06
CA GLU A 10 17.34 6.56 -11.12
C GLU A 10 15.86 6.21 -11.02
N LEU A 11 15.53 4.91 -10.94
CA LEU A 11 14.15 4.43 -10.77
C LEU A 11 13.48 5.02 -9.52
N LYS A 12 14.19 5.04 -8.37
CA LYS A 12 13.70 5.70 -7.15
C LYS A 12 13.32 7.16 -7.43
N ARG A 13 14.17 7.89 -8.14
CA ARG A 13 13.94 9.31 -8.45
C ARG A 13 12.74 9.46 -9.38
N THR A 14 12.64 8.64 -10.42
CA THR A 14 11.51 8.64 -11.35
C THR A 14 10.18 8.35 -10.65
N ILE A 15 10.15 7.35 -9.75
CA ILE A 15 8.96 7.06 -8.93
C ILE A 15 8.63 8.26 -8.04
N ALA A 16 9.63 8.86 -7.39
CA ALA A 16 9.41 10.03 -6.54
C ALA A 16 8.92 11.27 -7.33
N GLU A 17 9.28 11.40 -8.59
CA GLU A 17 8.84 12.49 -9.48
C GLU A 17 7.53 12.16 -10.22
N SER A 18 7.01 10.93 -10.08
CA SER A 18 5.79 10.48 -10.77
C SER A 18 4.53 11.15 -10.23
N GLU A 19 3.52 11.30 -11.09
CA GLU A 19 2.25 11.92 -10.71
C GLU A 19 1.55 11.13 -9.60
N GLU A 20 1.66 9.81 -9.63
CA GLU A 20 1.06 8.91 -8.64
C GLU A 20 1.66 9.15 -7.25
N PHE A 21 3.00 9.26 -7.15
CA PHE A 21 3.65 9.52 -5.87
C PHE A 21 3.40 10.95 -5.38
N GLN A 22 3.43 11.95 -6.28
CA GLN A 22 3.15 13.33 -5.91
C GLN A 22 1.71 13.52 -5.43
N THR A 23 0.75 12.86 -6.08
CA THR A 23 -0.65 12.83 -5.66
C THR A 23 -0.80 12.18 -4.29
N LEU A 24 -0.18 11.02 -4.10
CA LEU A 24 -0.18 10.33 -2.81
C LEU A 24 0.39 11.22 -1.69
N LYS A 25 1.49 11.90 -1.97
CA LYS A 25 2.14 12.82 -1.03
C LYS A 25 1.24 14.02 -0.69
N SER A 26 0.55 14.61 -1.67
CA SER A 26 -0.40 15.71 -1.41
C SER A 26 -1.54 15.25 -0.52
N LEU A 27 -2.19 14.14 -0.88
CA LEU A 27 -3.29 13.57 -0.11
C LEU A 27 -2.88 13.25 1.34
N HIS A 28 -1.65 12.78 1.53
CA HIS A 28 -1.12 12.53 2.86
C HIS A 28 -1.01 13.82 3.70
N VAL A 29 -0.54 14.92 3.10
CA VAL A 29 -0.45 16.22 3.77
C VAL A 29 -1.85 16.78 4.07
N GLU A 30 -2.79 16.64 3.14
CA GLU A 30 -4.18 17.07 3.32
C GLU A 30 -4.87 16.31 4.46
N ILE A 31 -4.68 15.00 4.54
CA ILE A 31 -5.20 14.17 5.64
C ILE A 31 -4.57 14.59 6.97
N GLN A 32 -3.26 14.85 7.02
CA GLN A 32 -2.59 15.30 8.24
C GLN A 32 -3.10 16.65 8.74
N ALA A 33 -3.58 17.51 7.84
CA ALA A 33 -4.20 18.78 8.19
C ALA A 33 -5.66 18.64 8.66
N ASP A 34 -6.31 17.50 8.40
CA ASP A 34 -7.67 17.17 8.83
C ASP A 34 -7.65 16.24 10.05
N GLU A 35 -8.03 16.78 11.21
CA GLU A 35 -8.06 16.02 12.47
C GLU A 35 -9.01 14.82 12.43
N VAL A 36 -10.11 14.92 11.68
CA VAL A 36 -11.11 13.85 11.55
C VAL A 36 -10.54 12.74 10.68
N ALA A 37 -10.02 13.09 9.51
CA ALA A 37 -9.42 12.14 8.59
C ALA A 37 -8.21 11.42 9.22
N THR A 38 -7.35 12.17 9.92
CA THR A 38 -6.21 11.63 10.65
C THR A 38 -6.65 10.63 11.72
N ARG A 39 -7.69 10.96 12.50
CA ARG A 39 -8.21 10.06 13.54
C ARG A 39 -8.81 8.79 12.94
N MET A 40 -9.59 8.90 11.86
CA MET A 40 -10.16 7.76 11.15
C MET A 40 -9.06 6.84 10.60
N LEU A 41 -8.05 7.41 9.94
CA LEU A 41 -6.93 6.64 9.39
C LEU A 41 -6.11 5.93 10.48
N ASN A 42 -5.87 6.59 11.61
CA ASN A 42 -5.16 5.99 12.74
C ASN A 42 -5.94 4.83 13.36
N ASN A 43 -7.25 5.00 13.59
CA ASN A 43 -8.10 3.93 14.11
C ASN A 43 -8.12 2.73 13.16
N PHE A 44 -8.18 3.00 11.86
CA PHE A 44 -8.12 1.98 10.82
C PHE A 44 -6.80 1.19 10.85
N ARG A 45 -5.66 1.88 10.94
CA ARG A 45 -4.34 1.25 11.03
C ARG A 45 -4.18 0.40 12.30
N GLN A 46 -4.66 0.91 13.43
CA GLN A 46 -4.66 0.19 14.70
C GLN A 46 -5.44 -1.13 14.58
N LEU A 47 -6.65 -1.06 14.04
CA LEU A 47 -7.50 -2.21 13.81
C LEU A 47 -6.83 -3.23 12.87
N GLN A 48 -6.24 -2.79 11.76
CA GLN A 48 -5.53 -3.68 10.83
C GLN A 48 -4.37 -4.43 11.52
N LEU A 49 -3.59 -3.72 12.35
CA LEU A 49 -2.50 -4.32 13.12
C LEU A 49 -3.00 -5.33 14.16
N GLU A 50 -4.10 -5.01 14.86
CA GLU A 50 -4.71 -5.92 15.83
C GLU A 50 -5.22 -7.21 15.17
N LEU A 51 -5.92 -7.09 14.03
CA LEU A 51 -6.40 -8.24 13.27
C LEU A 51 -5.23 -9.08 12.75
N GLN A 52 -4.18 -8.45 12.23
CA GLN A 52 -2.97 -9.15 11.77
C GLN A 52 -2.26 -9.88 12.93
N GLN A 53 -2.13 -9.24 14.10
CA GLN A 53 -1.53 -9.85 15.28
C GLN A 53 -2.33 -11.07 15.75
N LYS A 54 -3.66 -10.99 15.78
CA LYS A 54 -4.51 -12.12 16.13
C LYS A 54 -4.35 -13.28 15.16
N GLN A 55 -4.33 -12.98 13.86
CA GLN A 55 -4.09 -13.99 12.83
C GLN A 55 -2.73 -14.67 13.01
N MET A 56 -1.67 -13.91 13.31
CA MET A 56 -0.34 -14.47 13.60
C MET A 56 -0.31 -15.32 14.87
N GLN A 57 -1.10 -14.95 15.89
CA GLN A 57 -1.22 -15.71 17.14
C GLN A 57 -2.15 -16.92 17.02
N GLY A 58 -2.81 -17.12 15.88
CA GLY A 58 -3.82 -18.16 15.68
C GLY A 58 -5.10 -17.93 16.47
N ILE A 59 -5.35 -16.70 16.94
CA ILE A 59 -6.55 -16.31 17.66
C ILE A 59 -7.67 -16.08 16.64
N GLN A 60 -8.81 -16.75 16.83
CA GLN A 60 -10.00 -16.50 16.02
C GLN A 60 -10.51 -15.08 16.24
N ILE A 61 -10.72 -14.37 15.14
CA ILE A 61 -11.42 -13.09 15.14
C ILE A 61 -12.89 -13.39 15.39
N THR A 62 -13.47 -12.75 16.42
CA THR A 62 -14.88 -12.96 16.76
C THR A 62 -15.80 -12.26 15.76
N GLU A 63 -17.06 -12.67 15.69
CA GLU A 63 -18.04 -12.06 14.77
C GLU A 63 -18.27 -10.57 15.07
N GLU A 64 -18.27 -10.19 16.35
CA GLU A 64 -18.37 -8.79 16.79
C GLU A 64 -17.16 -7.97 16.32
N GLU A 65 -15.96 -8.52 16.42
CA GLU A 65 -14.74 -7.85 15.96
C GLU A 65 -14.69 -7.73 14.43
N ALA A 66 -15.16 -8.75 13.72
CA ALA A 66 -15.30 -8.71 12.28
C ALA A 66 -16.33 -7.65 11.83
N GLN A 67 -17.47 -7.55 12.52
CA GLN A 67 -18.47 -6.51 12.25
C GLN A 67 -17.94 -5.11 12.54
N ASN A 68 -17.29 -4.91 13.68
CA ASN A 68 -16.65 -3.63 14.02
C ASN A 68 -15.60 -3.26 12.97
N ALA A 69 -14.80 -4.24 12.52
CA ALA A 69 -13.82 -4.00 11.49
C ALA A 69 -14.47 -3.56 10.17
N GLN A 70 -15.49 -4.28 9.73
CA GLN A 70 -16.24 -3.96 8.51
C GLN A 70 -16.80 -2.53 8.56
N GLN A 71 -17.40 -2.12 9.68
CA GLN A 71 -17.91 -0.76 9.84
C GLN A 71 -16.81 0.31 9.76
N GLN A 72 -15.67 0.08 10.41
CA GLN A 72 -14.53 1.01 10.30
C GLN A 72 -14.01 1.10 8.87
N PHE A 73 -13.93 -0.03 8.16
CA PHE A 73 -13.59 -0.05 6.72
C PHE A 73 -14.57 0.77 5.89
N GLU A 74 -15.88 0.63 6.12
CA GLU A 74 -16.91 1.39 5.39
C GLU A 74 -16.82 2.89 5.66
N LEU A 75 -16.63 3.30 6.92
CA LEU A 75 -16.47 4.71 7.29
C LEU A 75 -15.25 5.35 6.61
N VAL A 76 -14.14 4.61 6.57
CA VAL A 76 -12.90 5.04 5.92
C VAL A 76 -13.08 5.16 4.40
N GLN A 77 -13.78 4.20 3.77
CA GLN A 77 -14.08 4.27 2.33
C GLN A 77 -15.03 5.41 1.96
N GLN A 78 -15.96 5.76 2.85
CA GLN A 78 -16.89 6.88 2.63
C GLN A 78 -16.20 8.24 2.75
N HIS A 79 -15.08 8.34 3.46
CA HIS A 79 -14.34 9.58 3.60
C HIS A 79 -13.52 9.87 2.34
N GLU A 80 -13.90 10.92 1.60
CA GLU A 80 -13.34 11.24 0.28
C GLU A 80 -11.79 11.31 0.27
N LEU A 81 -11.19 12.05 1.21
CA LEU A 81 -9.73 12.17 1.28
C LEU A 81 -9.02 10.83 1.52
N ILE A 82 -9.57 9.99 2.39
CA ILE A 82 -8.95 8.70 2.73
C ILE A 82 -9.15 7.71 1.59
N SER A 83 -10.34 7.68 0.98
CA SER A 83 -10.62 6.87 -0.20
C SER A 83 -9.66 7.19 -1.35
N LYS A 84 -9.46 8.49 -1.65
CA LYS A 84 -8.47 8.94 -2.65
C LYS A 84 -7.04 8.52 -2.29
N LEU A 85 -6.66 8.62 -1.01
CA LEU A 85 -5.34 8.17 -0.54
C LEU A 85 -5.16 6.67 -0.81
N MET A 86 -6.13 5.85 -0.43
CA MET A 86 -6.07 4.40 -0.61
C MET A 86 -5.99 4.00 -2.09
N GLU A 87 -6.73 4.69 -2.96
CA GLU A 87 -6.67 4.47 -4.40
C GLU A 87 -5.30 4.87 -4.98
N ALA A 88 -4.73 5.98 -4.53
CA ALA A 88 -3.39 6.41 -4.92
C ALA A 88 -2.31 5.42 -4.45
N GLU A 89 -2.40 4.93 -3.21
CA GLU A 89 -1.51 3.88 -2.69
C GLU A 89 -1.62 2.59 -3.51
N GLN A 90 -2.84 2.17 -3.85
CA GLN A 90 -3.06 0.97 -4.65
C GLN A 90 -2.46 1.10 -6.05
N ARG A 91 -2.67 2.22 -6.74
CA ARG A 91 -2.04 2.47 -8.05
C ARG A 91 -0.52 2.40 -7.98
N LEU A 92 0.07 3.05 -6.98
CA LEU A 92 1.52 3.02 -6.79
C LEU A 92 2.02 1.59 -6.48
N SER A 93 1.27 0.82 -5.69
CA SER A 93 1.59 -0.58 -5.40
C SER A 93 1.58 -1.45 -6.66
N VAL A 94 0.65 -1.23 -7.59
CA VAL A 94 0.61 -1.94 -8.88
C VAL A 94 1.85 -1.60 -9.70
N ILE A 95 2.18 -0.31 -9.84
CA ILE A 95 3.38 0.14 -10.56
C ILE A 95 4.64 -0.49 -9.98
N ILE A 96 4.80 -0.46 -8.64
CA ILE A 96 5.95 -1.08 -7.97
C ILE A 96 5.98 -2.59 -8.21
N GLY A 97 4.83 -3.27 -8.19
CA GLY A 97 4.72 -4.69 -8.49
C GLY A 97 5.18 -5.03 -9.90
N ASP A 98 4.70 -4.28 -10.90
CA ASP A 98 5.07 -4.46 -12.30
C ASP A 98 6.57 -4.20 -12.52
N VAL A 99 7.11 -3.16 -11.89
CA VAL A 99 8.54 -2.84 -11.92
C VAL A 99 9.36 -3.95 -11.27
N ASN A 100 8.94 -4.48 -10.12
CA ASN A 100 9.62 -5.60 -9.48
C ASN A 100 9.64 -6.83 -10.39
N LYS A 101 8.53 -7.14 -11.06
CA LYS A 101 8.46 -8.25 -12.03
C LYS A 101 9.49 -8.08 -13.15
N ILE A 102 9.60 -6.89 -13.73
CA ILE A 102 10.60 -6.59 -14.77
C ILE A 102 12.04 -6.76 -14.23
N ILE A 103 12.30 -6.32 -13.00
CA ILE A 103 13.63 -6.45 -12.37
C ILE A 103 13.98 -7.92 -12.08
N THR A 104 12.99 -8.75 -11.77
CA THR A 104 13.19 -10.17 -11.44
C THR A 104 13.14 -11.09 -12.66
N GLU A 105 12.64 -10.63 -13.81
CA GLU A 105 12.50 -11.42 -15.03
C GLU A 105 13.80 -12.15 -15.44
N PRO A 106 15.01 -11.54 -15.39
CA PRO A 106 16.25 -12.27 -15.73
C PRO A 106 16.57 -13.42 -14.78
N LEU A 107 16.11 -13.34 -13.52
CA LEU A 107 16.22 -14.46 -12.57
C LEU A 107 15.19 -15.53 -12.89
N GLU A 108 13.97 -15.14 -13.28
CA GLU A 108 12.95 -16.07 -13.76
C GLU A 108 13.39 -16.77 -15.06
N GLU A 109 14.18 -16.15 -15.94
CA GLU A 109 14.70 -16.83 -17.14
C GLU A 109 15.73 -17.93 -16.80
N ILE A 110 16.46 -17.79 -15.69
CA ILE A 110 17.50 -18.73 -15.26
C ILE A 110 16.91 -19.85 -14.38
N TYR A 111 15.99 -19.51 -13.49
CA TYR A 111 15.41 -20.42 -12.50
C TYR A 111 13.98 -20.85 -12.85
N GLY A 112 13.36 -20.22 -13.86
CA GLY A 112 12.09 -20.63 -14.45
C GLY A 112 12.29 -21.92 -15.21
N THR A 113 11.79 -23.00 -14.63
CA THR A 113 11.86 -24.32 -15.24
C THR A 113 10.94 -24.37 -16.47
N PRO A 114 11.31 -25.11 -17.55
CA PRO A 114 10.49 -25.28 -18.75
C PRO A 114 9.23 -26.08 -18.42
N GLY A 115 8.07 -25.61 -18.88
CA GLY A 115 6.82 -26.38 -18.87
C GLY A 115 5.61 -25.63 -18.34
N GLN A 116 4.96 -24.87 -19.22
CA GLN A 116 3.52 -24.98 -19.44
C GLN A 116 3.30 -25.35 -20.90
#